data_AF-A0A1B6FHY8-F1
#
_entry.id   AF-A0A1B6FHY8-F1
#
_cell.length_a   1.000
_cell.length_b   1.000
_cell.length_c   1.000
_cell.angle_alpha   90.00
_cell.angle_beta   90.00
_cell.angle_gamma   90.00
#
_symmetry.space_group_name_H-M   'P 1'
#
loop_
_entity.id
_entity.type
_entity.pdbx_description
1 polymer ?
#
loop_
_entity_poly.entity_id
_entity_poly.type
_entity_poly.pdbx_seq_one_letter_code
_entity_poly.pdbx_strand_id
1 'polypeptide(L)'
;ASQIAMTARRQQEEFAVWNNSIAAKLNELRSKIMQARHTADGIRLSMTSKNDGGSCVRTYQPSHLEPSTMSSVVLTYAISSQQRDALLFYLPSSSSEDFIAVEMVNRKMRFVWNVGGGPGEVTHPLHIQTAGDLSNDQHWYRVEAERISNVGRLSVRPQVLPDGSPLASGTPVTNASAPGS
;
A
#
# COMPACT_ATOMS: atom_id res chain seq x y z
N ALA A 1 -48.99 12.10 -40.94
CA ALA A 1 -48.79 11.21 -39.77
C ALA A 1 -47.82 10.05 -40.04
N SER A 2 -47.96 9.32 -41.16
CA SER A 2 -47.20 8.10 -41.48
C SER A 2 -45.66 8.30 -41.66
N GLN A 3 -45.22 9.34 -42.38
CA GLN A 3 -43.79 9.55 -42.64
C GLN A 3 -42.99 9.98 -41.40
N ILE A 4 -43.56 10.84 -40.54
CA ILE A 4 -42.92 11.33 -39.32
C ILE A 4 -42.64 10.17 -38.34
N ALA A 5 -43.60 9.25 -38.21
CA ALA A 5 -43.46 8.05 -37.38
C ALA A 5 -42.37 7.09 -37.90
N MET A 6 -42.25 6.95 -39.23
CA MET A 6 -41.18 6.14 -39.84
C MET A 6 -39.78 6.75 -39.63
N THR A 7 -39.64 8.07 -39.78
CA THR A 7 -38.36 8.75 -39.50
C THR A 7 -37.97 8.70 -38.03
N ALA A 8 -38.92 8.85 -37.10
CA ALA A 8 -38.65 8.73 -35.67
C ALA A 8 -38.18 7.32 -35.29
N ARG A 9 -38.80 6.28 -35.86
CA ARG A 9 -38.43 4.88 -35.63
C ARG A 9 -37.02 4.57 -36.15
N ARG A 10 -36.66 5.07 -37.33
CA ARG A 10 -35.32 4.93 -37.91
C ARG A 10 -34.25 5.63 -37.07
N GLN A 11 -34.51 6.85 -36.60
CA GLN A 11 -33.59 7.55 -35.71
C GLN A 11 -33.40 6.82 -34.37
N GLN A 12 -34.45 6.19 -33.85
CA GLN A 12 -34.38 5.40 -32.63
C GLN A 12 -33.55 4.12 -32.81
N GLU A 13 -33.66 3.46 -33.98
CA GLU A 13 -32.82 2.31 -34.35
C GLU A 13 -31.35 2.70 -34.52
N GLU A 14 -31.07 3.80 -35.22
CA GLU A 14 -29.71 4.35 -35.38
C GLU A 14 -29.10 4.73 -34.02
N PHE A 15 -29.88 5.36 -33.14
CA PHE A 15 -29.46 5.68 -31.79
C PHE A 15 -29.19 4.43 -30.95
N ALA A 16 -30.01 3.38 -31.07
CA ALA A 16 -29.81 2.12 -30.36
C ALA A 16 -28.53 1.41 -30.81
N VAL A 17 -28.26 1.36 -32.12
CA VAL A 17 -27.02 0.82 -32.69
C VAL A 17 -25.82 1.62 -32.21
N TRP A 18 -25.89 2.94 -32.24
CA TRP A 18 -24.83 3.82 -31.77
C TRP A 18 -24.56 3.64 -30.28
N ASN A 19 -25.60 3.65 -29.44
CA ASN A 19 -25.49 3.44 -28.00
C ASN A 19 -24.86 2.09 -27.66
N ASN A 20 -25.30 1.02 -28.31
CA ASN A 20 -24.72 -0.32 -28.13
C ASN A 20 -23.25 -0.38 -28.57
N SER A 21 -22.90 0.30 -29.68
CA SER A 21 -21.52 0.36 -30.16
C SER A 21 -20.59 1.10 -29.20
N ILE A 22 -21.07 2.16 -28.56
CA ILE A 22 -20.32 2.92 -27.54
C ILE A 22 -20.21 2.11 -26.26
N ALA A 23 -21.29 1.49 -25.80
CA ALA A 23 -21.27 0.63 -24.62
C ALA A 23 -20.26 -0.52 -24.79
N ALA A 24 -20.22 -1.16 -25.95
CA ALA A 24 -19.25 -2.20 -26.28
C ALA A 24 -17.81 -1.68 -26.26
N LYS A 25 -17.54 -0.55 -26.93
CA LYS A 25 -16.20 0.08 -26.97
C LYS A 25 -15.73 0.53 -25.58
N LEU A 26 -16.62 1.08 -24.75
CA LEU A 26 -16.30 1.48 -23.38
C LEU A 26 -15.99 0.27 -22.49
N ASN A 27 -16.73 -0.83 -22.64
CA ASN A 27 -16.45 -2.06 -21.91
C ASN A 27 -15.12 -2.70 -22.34
N GLU A 28 -14.82 -2.70 -23.63
CA GLU A 28 -13.53 -3.16 -24.14
C GLU A 28 -12.38 -2.30 -23.59
N LEU A 29 -12.52 -0.97 -23.59
CA LEU A 29 -11.53 -0.06 -23.03
C LEU A 29 -11.32 -0.31 -21.53
N ARG A 30 -12.41 -0.45 -20.75
CA ARG A 30 -12.34 -0.79 -19.32
C ARG A 30 -11.60 -2.11 -19.10
N SER A 31 -11.90 -3.13 -19.89
CA SER A 31 -11.24 -4.44 -19.82
C SER A 31 -9.74 -4.33 -20.06
N LYS A 32 -9.32 -3.58 -21.10
CA LYS A 32 -7.89 -3.34 -21.39
C LYS A 32 -7.18 -2.58 -20.28
N ILE A 33 -7.83 -1.58 -19.69
CA ILE A 33 -7.28 -0.83 -18.55
C ILE A 33 -7.10 -1.76 -17.34
N MET A 34 -8.10 -2.59 -17.03
CA MET A 34 -8.02 -3.56 -15.94
C MET A 34 -6.91 -4.58 -16.17
N GLN A 35 -6.76 -5.08 -17.40
CA GLN A 35 -5.69 -6.00 -17.78
C GLN A 35 -4.31 -5.34 -17.58
N ALA A 36 -4.12 -4.11 -18.06
CA ALA A 36 -2.86 -3.39 -17.91
C ALA A 36 -2.51 -3.15 -16.44
N ARG A 37 -3.49 -2.79 -15.59
CA ARG A 37 -3.30 -2.65 -14.14
C ARG A 37 -2.89 -3.97 -13.50
N HIS A 38 -3.60 -5.06 -13.83
CA HIS A 38 -3.28 -6.38 -13.31
C HIS A 38 -1.87 -6.85 -13.69
N THR A 39 -1.44 -6.60 -14.93
CA THR A 39 -0.07 -6.89 -15.37
C THR A 39 0.97 -6.06 -14.60
N ALA A 40 0.68 -4.79 -14.32
CA ALA A 40 1.57 -3.92 -13.55
C ALA A 40 1.69 -4.37 -12.07
N ASP A 41 0.60 -4.84 -11.46
CA ASP A 41 0.58 -5.33 -10.07
C ASP A 41 1.49 -6.56 -9.86
N GLY A 42 1.73 -7.35 -10.91
CA GLY A 42 2.64 -8.50 -10.86
C GLY A 42 4.13 -8.13 -10.81
N ILE A 43 4.49 -6.88 -11.10
CA ILE A 43 5.89 -6.46 -11.19
C ILE A 43 6.41 -6.02 -9.82
N ARG A 44 7.34 -6.80 -9.25
CA ARG A 44 8.01 -6.48 -7.98
C ARG A 44 9.26 -5.64 -8.24
N LEU A 45 9.15 -4.31 -8.13
CA LEU A 45 10.27 -3.38 -8.19
C LEU A 45 10.40 -2.60 -6.88
N SER A 46 11.64 -2.38 -6.44
CA SER A 46 11.92 -1.40 -5.40
C SER A 46 11.85 0.01 -5.99
N MET A 47 11.51 0.98 -5.15
CA MET A 47 11.47 2.39 -5.51
C MET A 47 12.55 3.13 -4.75
N THR A 48 13.23 4.05 -5.42
CA THR A 48 14.23 4.94 -4.79
C THR A 48 13.84 6.39 -5.05
N SER A 49 13.87 7.22 -4.02
CA SER A 49 13.76 8.67 -4.20
C SER A 49 15.15 9.20 -4.55
N LYS A 50 15.31 9.82 -5.73
CA LYS A 50 16.60 10.36 -6.15
C LYS A 50 16.88 11.67 -5.41
N ASN A 51 18.14 11.93 -5.07
CA ASN A 51 18.58 13.14 -4.35
C ASN A 51 18.45 14.45 -5.18
N ASP A 52 18.10 14.39 -6.47
CA ASP A 52 18.06 15.56 -7.37
C ASP A 52 16.69 16.27 -7.35
N GLY A 53 16.19 16.62 -6.16
CA GLY A 53 15.13 17.62 -5.98
C GLY A 53 13.67 17.16 -6.14
N GLY A 54 13.41 15.85 -6.30
CA GLY A 54 12.04 15.30 -6.39
C GLY A 54 11.74 14.26 -5.30
N SER A 55 10.63 14.44 -4.59
CA SER A 55 10.07 13.42 -3.68
C SER A 55 9.29 12.39 -4.48
N CYS A 56 9.72 11.13 -4.45
CA CYS A 56 8.97 10.03 -5.06
C CYS A 56 7.89 9.53 -4.09
N VAL A 57 6.70 10.13 -4.14
CA VAL A 57 5.52 9.67 -3.38
C VAL A 57 4.61 8.87 -4.31
N ARG A 58 4.14 7.71 -3.83
CA ARG A 58 3.10 6.94 -4.52
C ARG A 58 1.86 6.82 -3.64
N THR A 59 0.71 6.99 -4.27
CA THR A 59 -0.61 6.80 -3.65
C THR A 59 -1.29 5.64 -4.33
N TYR A 60 -1.90 4.77 -3.53
CA TYR A 60 -2.63 3.60 -3.99
C TYR A 60 -4.08 3.71 -3.53
N GLN A 61 -5.01 3.27 -4.38
CA GLN A 61 -6.42 3.18 -4.04
C GLN A 61 -6.91 1.73 -4.25
N PRO A 62 -6.77 0.87 -3.24
CA PRO A 62 -7.36 -0.47 -3.24
C PRO A 62 -8.86 -0.41 -3.53
N SER A 63 -9.37 -1.35 -4.33
CA SER A 63 -10.79 -1.41 -4.68
C SER A 63 -11.68 -1.84 -3.51
N HIS A 64 -11.11 -2.50 -2.51
CA HIS A 64 -11.81 -2.99 -1.31
C HIS A 64 -10.97 -2.68 -0.07
N LEU A 65 -11.21 -1.52 0.53
CA LEU A 65 -10.62 -1.11 1.80
C LEU A 65 -11.76 -0.90 2.78
N GLU A 66 -12.17 -1.98 3.42
CA GLU A 66 -13.27 -1.97 4.37
C GLU A 66 -12.74 -1.88 5.81
N PRO A 67 -13.52 -1.29 6.74
CA PRO A 67 -13.23 -1.39 8.16
C PRO A 67 -13.03 -2.85 8.58
N SER A 68 -11.91 -3.13 9.24
CA SER A 68 -11.52 -4.48 9.62
C SER A 68 -10.98 -4.52 11.04
N THR A 69 -11.19 -5.63 11.73
CA THR A 69 -10.56 -5.91 13.03
C THR A 69 -9.07 -6.21 12.89
N MET A 70 -8.61 -6.63 11.71
CA MET A 70 -7.22 -6.98 11.42
C MET A 70 -6.65 -6.21 10.23
N SER A 71 -5.40 -5.78 10.33
CA SER A 71 -4.65 -5.14 9.24
C SER A 71 -3.22 -5.67 9.23
N SER A 72 -2.67 -5.98 8.05
CA SER A 72 -1.28 -6.43 7.90
C SER A 72 -0.58 -5.65 6.80
N VAL A 73 0.62 -5.16 7.09
CA VAL A 73 1.47 -4.38 6.19
C VAL A 73 2.84 -5.04 6.17
N VAL A 74 3.28 -5.42 4.96
CA VAL A 74 4.59 -6.02 4.74
C VAL A 74 5.39 -5.14 3.78
N LEU A 75 6.54 -4.66 4.24
CA LEU A 75 7.44 -3.82 3.47
C LEU A 75 8.82 -4.47 3.39
N THR A 76 9.53 -4.22 2.29
CA THR A 76 10.96 -4.50 2.17
C THR A 76 11.66 -3.17 2.01
N TYR A 77 12.56 -2.84 2.93
CA TYR A 77 13.18 -1.51 3.02
C TYR A 77 14.70 -1.61 3.11
N ALA A 78 15.36 -0.71 2.40
CA ALA A 78 16.78 -0.44 2.52
C ALA A 78 17.01 1.07 2.35
N ILE A 79 18.09 1.57 2.92
CA ILE A 79 18.42 3.00 2.91
C ILE A 79 19.92 3.17 2.67
N SER A 80 20.30 3.95 1.65
CA SER A 80 21.70 4.30 1.38
C SER A 80 22.11 5.68 1.89
N SER A 81 21.14 6.48 2.38
CA SER A 81 21.39 7.79 2.94
C SER A 81 21.65 7.74 4.45
N GLN A 82 22.15 8.86 4.99
CA GLN A 82 22.32 9.04 6.44
C GLN A 82 21.05 9.48 7.18
N GLN A 83 19.89 9.49 6.52
CA GLN A 83 18.63 9.88 7.14
C GLN A 83 18.30 8.96 8.31
N ARG A 84 17.93 9.56 9.43
CA ARG A 84 17.56 8.85 10.65
C ARG A 84 16.08 8.55 10.73
N ASP A 85 15.28 9.40 10.09
CA ASP A 85 13.83 9.36 10.15
C ASP A 85 13.24 9.35 8.73
N ALA A 86 12.20 8.55 8.50
CA ALA A 86 11.49 8.48 7.22
C ALA A 86 10.08 7.90 7.38
N LEU A 87 9.07 8.50 6.73
CA LEU A 87 7.75 7.89 6.59
C LEU A 87 7.77 6.88 5.43
N LEU A 88 7.41 5.63 5.70
CA LEU A 88 7.50 4.54 4.72
C LEU A 88 6.13 4.12 4.18
N PHE A 89 5.11 4.16 5.04
CA PHE A 89 3.75 3.81 4.71
C PHE A 89 2.77 4.62 5.55
N TYR A 90 1.69 5.07 4.90
CA TYR A 90 0.59 5.76 5.56
C TYR A 90 -0.72 5.36 4.90
N LEU A 91 -1.67 4.91 5.72
CA LEU A 91 -3.03 4.58 5.32
C LEU A 91 -4.01 5.33 6.22
N PRO A 92 -4.59 6.43 5.75
CA PRO A 92 -5.65 7.14 6.45
C PRO A 92 -7.01 6.51 6.18
N SER A 93 -7.93 6.65 7.13
CA SER A 93 -9.36 6.51 6.90
C SER A 93 -9.90 7.70 6.10
N SER A 94 -10.92 7.46 5.28
CA SER A 94 -11.63 8.53 4.54
C SER A 94 -12.77 9.17 5.35
N SER A 95 -13.19 8.54 6.44
CA SER A 95 -14.39 8.93 7.20
C SER A 95 -14.15 9.16 8.69
N SER A 96 -12.97 8.82 9.21
CA SER A 96 -12.59 8.96 10.61
C SER A 96 -11.14 9.44 10.73
N GLU A 97 -10.70 9.78 11.94
CA GLU A 97 -9.29 10.09 12.24
C GLU A 97 -8.42 8.83 12.42
N ASP A 98 -8.94 7.67 12.00
CA ASP A 98 -8.22 6.41 12.07
C ASP A 98 -7.11 6.37 11.03
N PHE A 99 -5.98 5.78 11.40
CA PHE A 99 -4.87 5.61 10.48
C PHE A 99 -3.97 4.47 10.92
N ILE A 100 -3.16 4.01 9.97
CA ILE A 100 -2.04 3.11 10.22
C ILE A 100 -0.82 3.67 9.50
N ALA A 101 0.33 3.68 10.17
CA ALA A 101 1.60 4.16 9.64
C ALA A 101 2.76 3.24 9.99
N VAL A 102 3.70 3.11 9.06
CA VAL A 102 5.03 2.53 9.31
C VAL A 102 6.07 3.57 8.98
N GLU A 103 6.96 3.83 9.91
CA GLU A 103 8.00 4.84 9.79
C GLU A 103 9.32 4.33 10.39
N MET A 104 10.41 4.97 9.98
CA MET A 104 11.71 4.83 10.60
C MET A 104 11.92 6.04 11.50
N VAL A 105 12.30 5.82 12.75
CA VAL A 105 12.70 6.86 13.71
C VAL A 105 14.00 6.46 14.36
N ASN A 106 15.01 7.34 14.32
CA ASN A 106 16.35 7.06 14.83
C ASN A 106 16.90 5.71 14.33
N ARG A 107 16.71 5.42 13.04
CA ARG A 107 17.08 4.16 12.36
C ARG A 107 16.42 2.90 12.93
N LYS A 108 15.30 3.03 13.65
CA LYS A 108 14.49 1.91 14.13
C LYS A 108 13.11 1.99 13.50
N MET A 109 12.54 0.85 13.16
CA MET A 109 11.17 0.83 12.61
C MET A 109 10.17 1.02 13.73
N ARG A 110 9.20 1.89 13.48
CA ARG A 110 8.08 2.19 14.35
C ARG A 110 6.77 1.96 13.60
N PHE A 111 5.85 1.28 14.27
CA PHE A 111 4.50 1.07 13.81
C PHE A 111 3.55 1.89 14.66
N VAL A 112 2.69 2.69 14.03
CA VAL A 112 1.74 3.58 14.70
C VAL A 112 0.35 3.34 14.14
N TRP A 113 -0.67 3.32 15.00
CA TRP A 113 -2.05 3.15 14.59
C TRP A 113 -2.99 3.96 15.47
N ASN A 114 -4.12 4.39 14.90
CA ASN A 114 -5.28 4.91 15.62
C ASN A 114 -6.54 4.27 15.04
N VAL A 115 -7.40 3.74 15.90
CA VAL A 115 -8.65 3.03 15.56
C VAL A 115 -9.78 3.44 16.51
N GLY A 116 -9.87 4.73 16.81
CA GLY A 116 -10.90 5.34 17.68
C GLY A 116 -10.52 5.46 19.15
N GLY A 117 -9.63 4.62 19.69
CA GLY A 117 -9.18 4.67 21.08
C GLY A 117 -8.01 5.63 21.38
N GLY A 118 -7.54 6.37 20.37
CA GLY A 118 -6.30 7.14 20.43
C GLY A 118 -5.10 6.34 19.89
N PRO A 119 -3.94 7.02 19.69
CA PRO A 119 -2.80 6.44 19.02
C PRO A 119 -2.09 5.39 19.89
N GLY A 120 -1.79 4.23 19.31
CA GLY A 120 -0.83 3.26 19.82
C GLY A 120 0.43 3.25 18.96
N GLU A 121 1.57 2.95 19.57
CA GLU A 121 2.83 2.77 18.84
C GLU A 121 3.66 1.62 19.38
N VAL A 122 4.46 0.99 18.53
CA VAL A 122 5.49 0.03 18.93
C VAL A 122 6.74 0.22 18.07
N THR A 123 7.91 0.22 18.70
CA THR A 123 9.20 0.38 18.02
C THR A 123 10.03 -0.89 18.19
N HIS A 124 10.52 -1.43 17.08
CA HIS A 124 11.40 -2.60 17.11
C HIS A 124 12.84 -2.19 17.49
N PRO A 125 13.56 -2.95 18.34
CA PRO A 125 14.88 -2.55 18.83
C PRO A 125 16.00 -2.61 17.77
N LEU A 126 15.82 -3.41 16.72
CA LEU A 126 16.80 -3.58 15.63
C LEU A 126 17.11 -2.24 14.94
N HIS A 127 18.40 -1.92 14.86
CA HIS A 127 18.91 -0.74 14.17
C HIS A 127 19.15 -1.06 12.69
N ILE A 128 18.55 -0.27 11.81
CA ILE A 128 18.66 -0.36 10.36
C ILE A 128 20.00 0.24 9.92
N GLN A 129 20.80 -0.56 9.20
CA GLN A 129 22.10 -0.14 8.69
C GLN A 129 21.96 0.56 7.34
N THR A 130 22.96 1.39 7.01
CA THR A 130 23.02 2.05 5.70
C THR A 130 23.59 1.08 4.68
N ALA A 131 22.87 0.86 3.60
CA ALA A 131 23.34 0.08 2.48
C ALA A 131 24.36 0.88 1.66
N GLY A 132 25.51 0.29 1.36
CA GLY A 132 26.51 0.89 0.47
C GLY A 132 26.05 0.87 -0.99
N ASP A 133 25.50 -0.26 -1.43
CA ASP A 133 24.94 -0.46 -2.77
C ASP A 133 23.57 -1.14 -2.68
N LEU A 134 22.48 -0.40 -2.93
CA LEU A 134 21.12 -0.92 -2.84
C LEU A 134 20.87 -2.13 -3.76
N SER A 135 21.65 -2.30 -4.82
CA SER A 135 21.48 -3.41 -5.78
C SER A 135 22.15 -4.71 -5.34
N ASN A 136 23.23 -4.63 -4.54
CA ASN A 136 24.07 -5.79 -4.22
C ASN A 136 24.26 -6.01 -2.71
N ASP A 137 23.82 -5.09 -1.87
CA ASP A 137 24.04 -5.15 -0.43
C ASP A 137 23.00 -6.04 0.29
N GLN A 138 23.41 -6.63 1.42
CA GLN A 138 22.60 -7.50 2.26
C GLN A 138 21.77 -6.74 3.30
N HIS A 139 21.90 -5.41 3.39
CA HIS A 139 21.16 -4.55 4.32
C HIS A 139 19.71 -4.26 3.89
N TRP A 140 19.04 -5.23 3.28
CA TRP A 140 17.61 -5.21 3.07
C TRP A 140 16.90 -5.74 4.31
N TYR A 141 15.83 -5.08 4.74
CA TYR A 141 15.05 -5.47 5.90
C TYR A 141 13.61 -5.74 5.51
N ARG A 142 13.08 -6.87 5.99
CA ARG A 142 11.65 -7.15 5.95
C ARG A 142 11.00 -6.60 7.21
N VAL A 143 10.00 -5.74 7.01
CA VAL A 143 9.22 -5.09 8.06
C VAL A 143 7.80 -5.61 7.96
N GLU A 144 7.31 -6.22 9.03
CA GLU A 144 5.97 -6.80 9.11
C GLU A 144 5.24 -6.16 10.28
N ALA A 145 4.23 -5.36 9.96
CA ALA A 145 3.38 -4.71 10.93
C ALA A 145 1.98 -5.31 10.85
N GLU A 146 1.47 -5.80 11.97
CA GLU A 146 0.14 -6.38 12.09
C GLU A 146 -0.62 -5.68 13.20
N ARG A 147 -1.88 -5.35 12.95
CA ARG A 147 -2.81 -4.88 13.96
C ARG A 147 -3.95 -5.87 14.07
N ILE A 148 -4.29 -6.24 15.30
CA ILE A 148 -5.50 -6.99 15.64
C ILE A 148 -6.21 -6.21 16.75
N SER A 149 -7.38 -5.68 16.44
CA SER A 149 -8.14 -4.77 17.30
C SER A 149 -7.26 -3.57 17.72
N ASN A 150 -7.04 -3.36 19.02
CA ASN A 150 -6.19 -2.29 19.55
C ASN A 150 -4.71 -2.71 19.73
N VAL A 151 -4.35 -3.95 19.41
CA VAL A 151 -3.00 -4.50 19.60
C VAL A 151 -2.22 -4.41 18.30
N GLY A 152 -1.06 -3.77 18.34
CA GLY A 152 -0.09 -3.73 17.25
C GLY A 152 1.09 -4.68 17.52
N ARG A 153 1.55 -5.35 16.48
CA ARG A 153 2.71 -6.24 16.45
C ARG A 153 3.63 -5.81 15.33
N LEU A 154 4.93 -5.72 15.61
CA LEU A 154 5.95 -5.35 14.64
C LEU A 154 7.09 -6.36 14.68
N SER A 155 7.42 -6.95 13.54
CA SER A 155 8.62 -7.77 13.33
C SER A 155 9.53 -7.12 12.31
N VAL A 156 10.82 -7.08 12.61
CA VAL A 156 11.84 -6.56 11.69
C VAL A 156 13.00 -7.55 11.65
N ARG A 157 13.36 -7.96 10.43
CA ARG A 157 14.48 -8.88 10.21
C ARG A 157 15.23 -8.55 8.93
N PRO A 158 16.53 -8.86 8.84
CA PRO A 158 17.22 -8.85 7.55
C PRO A 158 16.51 -9.78 6.56
N GLN A 159 16.48 -9.37 5.28
CA GLN A 159 15.84 -10.12 4.21
C GLN A 159 16.71 -11.28 3.76
N VAL A 160 18.03 -11.06 3.70
CA VAL A 160 19.03 -12.10 3.46
C VAL A 160 19.57 -12.52 4.82
N LEU A 161 19.34 -13.77 5.17
CA LEU A 161 19.81 -14.35 6.42
C LEU A 161 20.48 -15.69 6.12
N PRO A 162 21.63 -16.00 6.76
CA PRO A 162 22.18 -17.34 6.74
C PRO A 162 21.20 -18.34 7.36
N ASP A 163 21.16 -19.56 6.81
CA ASP A 163 20.35 -20.65 7.33
C ASP A 163 20.67 -20.90 8.82
N GLY A 164 19.62 -21.03 9.64
CA GLY A 164 19.75 -21.22 11.09
C GLY A 164 19.99 -19.96 11.92
N SER A 165 20.00 -18.77 11.30
CA SER A 165 20.14 -17.52 12.06
C SER A 165 18.97 -17.30 13.05
N PRO A 166 19.24 -16.88 14.30
CA PRO A 166 18.19 -16.60 15.28
C PRO A 166 17.30 -15.40 14.89
N LEU A 167 17.75 -14.60 13.92
CA LEU A 167 17.02 -13.47 13.36
C LEU A 167 16.03 -13.86 12.26
N ALA A 168 16.00 -15.13 11.83
CA ALA A 168 15.12 -15.63 10.75
C ALA A 168 13.62 -15.49 11.07
N SER A 169 13.24 -15.62 12.34
CA SER A 169 11.85 -15.48 12.76
C SER A 169 11.46 -14.01 13.03
N GLY A 170 12.44 -13.10 13.18
CA GLY A 170 12.26 -11.71 13.60
C GLY A 170 11.55 -11.61 14.95
N THR A 171 12.25 -11.25 16.04
CA THR A 171 11.65 -11.15 17.38
C THR A 171 10.51 -10.13 17.40
N PRO A 172 9.22 -10.55 17.38
CA PRO A 172 8.14 -9.60 17.27
C PRO A 172 8.04 -8.79 18.56
N VAL A 173 7.80 -7.50 18.45
CA VAL A 173 7.44 -6.63 19.56
C VAL A 173 5.97 -6.27 19.47
N THR A 174 5.30 -6.12 20.61
CA THR A 174 3.88 -5.79 20.66
C THR A 174 3.62 -4.62 21.60
N ASN A 175 2.60 -3.84 21.29
CA ASN A 175 2.01 -2.86 22.21
C ASN A 175 0.51 -2.74 21.95
N ALA A 176 -0.24 -2.15 22.87
CA ALA A 176 -1.67 -1.94 22.73
C ALA A 176 -2.00 -0.45 22.89
N SER A 177 -2.88 0.07 22.03
CA SER A 177 -3.54 1.36 22.28
C SER A 177 -4.63 1.19 23.33
N ALA A 178 -5.16 2.30 23.83
CA ALA A 178 -6.40 2.25 24.61
C ALA A 178 -7.51 1.60 23.75
N PRO A 179 -8.41 0.83 24.36
CA PRO A 179 -9.57 0.27 23.66
C PRO A 179 -10.40 1.41 23.06
N GLY A 180 -10.78 1.28 21.79
CA GLY A 180 -11.79 2.17 21.21
C GLY A 180 -13.13 1.94 21.90
N SER A 181 -13.88 3.02 22.11
CA SER A 181 -15.27 2.99 22.60
C SER A 181 -16.22 2.37 21.59
#